data_AF-A0A9N9PJ89-F1
#
_entry.id   AF-A0A9N9PJ89-F1
#
_cell.length_a   1.000
_cell.length_b   1.000
_cell.length_c   1.000
_cell.angle_alpha   90.00
_cell.angle_beta   90.00
_cell.angle_gamma   90.00
#
_symmetry.space_group_name_H-M   'P 1'
#
loop_
_entity.id
_entity.type
_entity.pdbx_description
1 polymer ?
#
loop_
_entity_poly.entity_id
_entity_poly.type
_entity_poly.pdbx_seq_one_letter_code
_entity_poly.pdbx_strand_id
1 'polypeptide(L)'
;MKAECESELNIYLLSILNELINEKRNKQNLIDQIIKNQKGVASQSKWCKKCNTTNINNRKCICPKCNEKLDTLATLQAESNNEFIQASNTTSQLKPIIIKSNPLIREQNISPFERI
;
A
#
# COMPACT_ATOMS: atom_id res chain seq x y z
N MET A 1 30.81 -24.77 9.05
CA MET A 1 30.20 -24.65 7.71
C MET A 1 28.85 -25.35 7.55
N LYS A 2 28.72 -26.66 7.28
CA LYS A 2 27.38 -27.23 6.96
C LYS A 2 26.34 -27.06 8.09
N ALA A 3 26.71 -27.42 9.33
CA ALA A 3 25.84 -27.24 10.50
C ALA A 3 25.54 -25.77 10.83
N GLU A 4 26.43 -24.88 10.43
CA GLU A 4 26.34 -23.43 10.67
C GLU A 4 25.36 -22.79 9.69
N CYS A 5 25.44 -23.16 8.41
CA CYS A 5 24.45 -22.79 7.39
C CYS A 5 23.06 -23.37 7.71
N GLU A 6 22.98 -24.61 8.21
CA GLU A 6 21.71 -25.21 8.63
C GLU A 6 21.11 -24.46 9.83
N SER A 7 21.94 -24.05 10.80
CA SER A 7 21.50 -23.24 11.94
C SER A 7 20.97 -21.88 11.49
N GLU A 8 21.68 -21.18 10.62
CA GLU A 8 21.27 -19.86 10.12
C GLU A 8 19.98 -19.94 9.31
N LEU A 9 19.85 -20.96 8.44
CA LEU A 9 18.64 -21.21 7.68
C LEU A 9 17.45 -21.49 8.61
N ASN A 10 17.64 -22.31 9.64
CA ASN A 10 16.58 -22.61 10.60
C ASN A 10 16.13 -21.35 11.36
N ILE A 11 17.05 -20.48 11.78
CA ILE A 11 16.74 -19.21 12.43
C ILE A 11 15.90 -18.32 11.50
N TYR A 12 16.30 -18.21 10.23
CA TYR A 12 15.58 -17.40 9.24
C TYR A 12 14.15 -17.93 9.01
N LEU A 13 14.01 -19.24 8.82
CA LEU A 13 12.70 -19.88 8.61
C LEU A 13 11.80 -19.76 9.85
N LEU A 14 12.36 -19.90 11.05
CA LEU A 14 11.63 -19.68 12.30
C LEU A 14 11.07 -18.27 12.42
N SER A 15 11.84 -17.25 12.02
CA SER A 15 11.36 -15.86 12.01
C SER A 15 10.14 -15.68 11.12
N ILE A 16 10.21 -16.18 9.88
CA ILE A 16 9.10 -16.11 8.92
C ILE A 16 7.87 -16.84 9.45
N LEU A 17 8.05 -18.06 9.96
CA LEU A 17 6.95 -18.87 10.49
C LEU A 17 6.25 -18.17 11.66
N ASN A 18 7.01 -17.54 12.55
CA ASN A 18 6.44 -16.79 13.68
C ASN A 18 5.60 -15.60 13.21
N GLU A 19 6.07 -14.84 12.22
CA GLU A 19 5.31 -13.74 11.64
C GLU A 19 4.00 -14.23 11.02
N LEU A 20 4.04 -15.29 10.22
CA LEU A 20 2.87 -15.87 9.57
C LEU A 20 1.85 -16.44 10.58
N ILE A 21 2.33 -17.09 11.65
CA ILE A 21 1.46 -17.57 12.73
C ILE A 21 0.77 -16.40 13.43
N ASN A 22 1.49 -15.32 13.70
CA ASN A 22 0.93 -14.12 14.32
C ASN A 22 -0.09 -13.45 13.41
N GLU A 23 0.19 -13.32 12.11
CA GLU A 23 -0.75 -12.79 11.13
C GLU A 23 -2.03 -13.65 11.07
N LYS A 24 -1.90 -14.97 10.98
CA LYS A 24 -3.04 -15.90 10.94
C LYS A 24 -3.89 -15.87 12.22
N ARG A 25 -3.27 -15.66 13.38
CA ARG A 25 -3.98 -15.53 14.67
C ARG A 25 -4.70 -14.20 14.82
N ASN A 26 -4.29 -13.18 14.07
CA ASN A 26 -4.95 -11.88 14.13
C ASN A 26 -6.36 -12.00 13.54
N LYS A 27 -7.38 -11.67 14.35
CA LYS A 27 -8.79 -11.75 13.93
C LYS A 27 -9.16 -10.69 12.90
N GLN A 28 -8.36 -9.63 12.79
CA GLN A 28 -8.51 -8.58 11.80
C GLN A 28 -7.37 -8.71 10.80
N ASN A 29 -7.65 -9.20 9.60
CA ASN A 29 -6.71 -9.05 8.50
C ASN A 29 -6.67 -7.56 8.13
N LEU A 30 -5.47 -7.00 7.95
CA LEU A 30 -5.30 -5.63 7.48
C LEU A 30 -6.09 -5.39 6.18
N ILE A 31 -6.14 -6.39 5.29
CA ILE A 31 -6.94 -6.38 4.06
C ILE A 31 -8.43 -6.26 4.38
N ASP A 32 -8.95 -7.02 5.35
CA ASP A 32 -10.35 -6.93 5.76
C ASP A 32 -10.68 -5.55 6.34
N GLN A 33 -9.75 -4.96 7.10
CA GLN A 33 -9.90 -3.61 7.62
C GLN A 33 -9.89 -2.57 6.50
N ILE A 34 -8.99 -2.70 5.52
CA ILE A 34 -8.92 -1.82 4.34
C ILE A 34 -10.21 -1.94 3.52
N ILE A 35 -10.70 -3.15 3.26
CA ILE A 35 -11.96 -3.38 2.52
C ILE A 35 -13.16 -2.81 3.29
N LYS A 36 -13.21 -3.00 4.61
CA LYS A 36 -14.27 -2.43 5.46
C LYS A 36 -14.24 -0.89 5.42
N ASN A 37 -13.06 -0.29 5.48
CA ASN A 37 -12.88 1.16 5.40
C ASN A 37 -13.23 1.68 3.99
N GLN A 38 -12.91 0.95 2.92
CA GLN A 38 -13.33 1.29 1.55
C GLN A 38 -14.85 1.24 1.39
N LYS A 39 -15.54 0.23 1.96
CA LYS A 39 -17.01 0.17 1.93
C LYS A 39 -17.67 1.33 2.67
N GLY A 40 -17.03 1.88 3.71
CA GLY A 40 -17.49 3.09 4.42
C GLY A 40 -17.26 4.40 3.67
N VAL A 41 -16.25 4.46 2.80
CA VAL A 41 -15.99 5.62 1.90
C VAL A 41 -16.82 5.51 0.61
N ALA A 42 -17.24 4.31 0.23
CA ALA A 42 -18.06 4.03 -0.95
C ALA A 42 -19.59 4.19 -0.74
N SER A 43 -20.07 4.40 0.49
CA SER A 43 -21.37 5.06 0.69
C SER A 43 -21.21 6.53 0.34
N GLN A 44 -21.15 6.79 -0.96
CA GLN A 44 -20.92 8.09 -1.58
C GLN A 44 -22.06 9.06 -1.23
N SER A 45 -22.00 9.58 -0.02
CA SER A 45 -22.79 10.73 0.35
C SER A 45 -22.01 11.97 -0.02
N LYS A 46 -22.55 12.75 -0.95
CA LYS A 46 -22.10 14.14 -1.10
C LYS A 46 -22.31 14.87 0.22
N TRP A 47 -21.43 15.81 0.51
CA TRP A 47 -21.59 16.75 1.61
C TRP A 47 -21.48 18.18 1.08
N CYS A 48 -22.16 19.12 1.73
CA CYS A 48 -22.18 20.51 1.31
C CYS A 48 -21.11 21.33 2.06
N LYS A 49 -20.14 21.88 1.34
CA LYS A 49 -19.09 22.76 1.90
C LYS A 49 -19.65 24.02 2.61
N LYS A 50 -20.85 24.49 2.23
CA LYS A 50 -21.47 25.70 2.79
C LYS A 50 -22.24 25.49 4.09
N CYS A 51 -22.98 24.38 4.21
CA CYS A 51 -23.87 24.14 5.35
C CYS A 51 -23.61 22.82 6.09
N ASN A 52 -22.54 22.12 5.73
CA ASN A 52 -22.08 20.85 6.29
C ASN A 52 -23.12 19.73 6.30
N THR A 53 -24.16 19.84 5.47
CA THR A 53 -25.14 18.76 5.31
C THR A 53 -24.45 17.58 4.64
N THR A 54 -24.45 16.43 5.30
CA THR A 54 -23.92 15.15 4.80
C THR A 54 -25.07 14.27 4.31
N ASN A 55 -24.77 13.04 3.86
CA ASN A 55 -25.77 12.09 3.35
C ASN A 55 -26.64 12.66 2.20
N ILE A 56 -26.05 13.51 1.36
CA ILE A 56 -26.75 14.03 0.18
C ILE A 56 -26.66 12.96 -0.91
N ASN A 57 -27.82 12.58 -1.45
CA ASN A 57 -27.90 11.65 -2.57
C ASN A 57 -27.01 12.13 -3.72
N ASN A 58 -26.10 11.27 -4.16
CA ASN A 58 -25.15 11.53 -5.25
C ASN A 58 -25.78 12.08 -6.54
N ARG A 59 -27.02 11.70 -6.86
CA ARG A 59 -27.73 12.19 -8.06
C ARG A 59 -28.08 13.68 -7.96
N LYS A 60 -28.14 14.25 -6.75
CA LYS A 60 -28.44 15.67 -6.55
C LYS A 60 -27.16 16.49 -6.75
N CYS A 61 -27.27 17.52 -7.59
CA CYS A 61 -26.23 18.53 -7.78
C CYS A 61 -26.45 19.77 -6.91
N ILE A 62 -27.49 19.78 -6.09
CA ILE A 62 -27.90 20.91 -5.24
C ILE A 62 -28.10 20.40 -3.82
N CYS A 63 -27.60 21.16 -2.85
CA CYS A 63 -27.80 20.87 -1.44
C CYS A 63 -29.29 21.05 -1.07
N PRO A 64 -29.95 20.05 -0.47
CA PRO A 64 -31.37 20.16 -0.10
C PRO A 64 -31.63 21.13 1.06
N LYS A 65 -30.60 21.53 1.81
CA LYS A 65 -30.74 22.41 2.99
C LYS A 65 -30.52 23.88 2.67
N CYS A 66 -29.51 24.20 1.86
CA CYS A 66 -29.12 25.59 1.58
C CYS A 66 -29.18 25.97 0.10
N ASN A 67 -29.67 25.07 -0.78
CA ASN A 67 -29.73 25.23 -2.23
C ASN A 67 -28.40 25.56 -2.93
N GLU A 68 -27.28 25.39 -2.24
CA GLU A 68 -25.96 25.57 -2.83
C GLU A 68 -25.66 24.49 -3.86
N LYS A 69 -25.01 24.86 -4.96
CA LYS A 69 -24.54 23.88 -5.95
C LYS A 69 -23.42 23.05 -5.34
N LEU A 70 -23.52 21.74 -5.47
CA LEU A 70 -22.50 20.82 -5.00
C LEU A 70 -21.46 20.59 -6.09
N ASP A 71 -20.22 20.39 -5.65
CA ASP A 71 -19.13 20.09 -6.56
C ASP A 71 -19.41 18.80 -7.34
N THR A 72 -18.99 18.83 -8.59
CA THR A 72 -18.99 17.68 -9.49
C THR A 72 -17.72 16.85 -9.28
N LEU A 73 -17.74 15.60 -9.74
CA LEU A 73 -16.52 14.77 -9.73
C LEU A 73 -15.37 15.44 -10.51
N ALA A 74 -15.68 16.12 -11.62
CA ALA A 74 -14.68 16.84 -12.41
C ALA A 74 -14.02 18.00 -11.64
N THR A 75 -14.80 18.76 -10.87
CA THR A 75 -14.26 19.86 -10.05
C THR A 75 -13.41 19.33 -8.88
N LEU A 76 -13.83 18.22 -8.25
CA LEU A 76 -13.05 17.58 -7.19
C LEU A 76 -11.73 16.98 -7.72
N GLN A 77 -11.73 16.41 -8.93
CA GLN A 77 -10.52 15.89 -9.57
C GLN A 77 -9.53 17.01 -9.95
N ALA A 78 -10.03 18.17 -10.37
CA ALA A 78 -9.18 19.33 -10.65
C ALA A 78 -8.54 19.88 -9.36
N GLU A 79 -9.28 19.92 -8.24
CA GLU A 79 -8.74 20.28 -6.92
C GLU A 79 -7.66 19.28 -6.47
N SER A 80 -7.90 17.96 -6.59
CA SER A 80 -6.93 16.93 -6.16
C SER A 80 -5.65 16.91 -6.99
N ASN A 81 -5.73 17.19 -8.30
CA ASN A 81 -4.54 17.24 -9.16
C ASN A 81 -3.60 18.39 -8.76
N ASN A 82 -4.15 19.51 -8.28
CA ASN A 82 -3.35 20.63 -7.79
C ASN A 82 -2.69 20.31 -6.43
N GLU A 83 -3.36 19.56 -5.55
CA GLU A 83 -2.78 19.10 -4.28
C GLU A 83 -1.69 18.05 -4.48
N PHE A 84 -1.85 17.12 -5.44
CA PHE A 84 -0.82 16.12 -5.77
C PHE A 84 0.46 16.77 -6.32
N ILE A 85 0.33 17.83 -7.12
CA ILE A 85 1.50 18.60 -7.59
C ILE A 85 2.25 19.20 -6.39
N GLN A 86 1.56 19.75 -5.38
CA GLN A 86 2.22 20.26 -4.17
C GLN A 86 2.94 19.18 -3.36
N ALA A 87 2.38 17.96 -3.25
CA ALA A 87 3.02 16.83 -2.57
C ALA A 87 4.21 16.23 -3.36
N SER A 88 4.18 16.32 -4.69
CA SER A 88 5.31 15.86 -5.53
C SER A 88 6.56 16.74 -5.36
N ASN A 89 6.38 18.02 -5.01
CA ASN A 89 7.45 18.97 -4.77
C ASN A 89 8.27 18.64 -3.50
N THR A 90 7.68 17.95 -2.52
CA THR A 90 8.39 17.51 -1.30
C THR A 90 9.07 16.14 -1.46
N THR A 91 8.62 15.32 -2.41
CA THR A 91 9.19 13.98 -2.67
C THR A 91 10.54 14.05 -3.40
N SER A 92 10.82 15.13 -4.13
CA SER A 92 12.10 15.38 -4.80
C SER A 92 13.32 15.52 -3.86
N GLN A 93 13.14 15.49 -2.54
CA GLN A 93 14.24 15.52 -1.56
C GLN A 93 14.67 14.13 -1.03
N LEU A 94 13.98 13.04 -1.39
CA LEU A 94 14.43 11.70 -0.99
C LEU A 94 15.51 11.21 -1.96
N LYS A 95 16.76 11.24 -1.48
CA LYS A 95 17.95 10.70 -2.15
C LYS A 95 17.68 9.26 -2.60
N PRO A 96 18.01 8.86 -3.85
CA PRO A 96 17.74 7.50 -4.32
C PRO A 96 18.44 6.48 -3.44
N ILE A 97 17.71 5.46 -2.98
CA ILE A 97 18.30 4.29 -2.32
C ILE A 97 19.12 3.55 -3.38
N ILE A 98 20.45 3.66 -3.28
CA ILE A 98 21.38 2.90 -4.13
C ILE A 98 21.52 1.51 -3.53
N ILE A 99 20.88 0.51 -4.12
CA ILE A 99 21.08 -0.90 -3.79
C ILE A 99 22.35 -1.35 -4.52
N LYS A 100 23.46 -1.51 -3.79
CA LYS A 100 24.68 -2.14 -4.34
C LYS A 100 24.45 -3.65 -4.38
N SER A 101 24.12 -4.17 -5.56
CA SER A 101 24.14 -5.61 -5.82
C SER A 101 25.59 -6.10 -5.90
N ASN A 102 25.95 -7.02 -5.00
CA ASN A 102 27.26 -7.66 -4.98
C ASN A 102 27.27 -8.79 -6.05
N PRO A 103 28.17 -8.79 -7.04
CA PRO A 103 28.22 -9.88 -8.00
C PRO A 103 28.79 -11.13 -7.32
N LEU A 104 27.96 -12.17 -7.20
CA LEU A 104 28.42 -13.52 -6.86
C LEU A 104 29.33 -14.02 -7.99
N ILE A 105 30.64 -14.02 -7.74
CA ILE A 105 31.61 -14.68 -8.62
C ILE A 105 31.34 -16.18 -8.52
N ARG A 106 30.77 -16.74 -9.59
CA ARG A 106 30.52 -18.17 -9.74
C ARG A 106 31.82 -18.81 -10.23
N GLU A 107 32.68 -19.23 -9.30
CA GLU A 107 33.77 -20.15 -9.64
C GLU A 107 33.14 -21.50 -10.02
N GLN A 108 33.04 -21.75 -11.32
CA GLN A 108 32.82 -23.09 -11.84
C GLN A 108 34.20 -23.77 -11.90
N ASN A 109 34.51 -24.61 -10.92
CA ASN A 109 35.56 -25.60 -11.07
C ASN A 109 34.95 -27.00 -11.02
N ILE A 110 35.14 -27.67 -12.15
CA ILE A 110 34.53 -28.91 -12.65
C ILE A 110 34.95 -30.11 -11.77
N SER A 111 33.99 -30.96 -11.43
CA SER A 111 34.18 -32.27 -10.78
C SER A 111 34.84 -33.25 -11.76
N PRO A 112 35.95 -33.94 -11.41
CA PRO A 112 36.53 -34.97 -12.25
C PRO A 112 36.05 -36.35 -11.82
N PHE A 113 34.81 -36.72 -12.14
CA PHE A 113 34.40 -38.13 -12.16
C PHE A 113 33.26 -38.29 -13.16
N GLU A 114 33.60 -38.79 -14.35
CA GLU A 114 32.81 -39.75 -15.13
C GLU A 114 33.47 -39.99 -16.50
N ARG A 115 34.18 -41.13 -16.62
CA ARG A 115 34.10 -42.02 -17.77
C ARG A 115 34.75 -43.36 -17.44
N ILE A 116 33.88 -44.35 -17.26
CA ILE A 116 33.96 -45.80 -17.55
C ILE A 116 35.33 -46.46 -17.40
#